data_AF-A0A2N4SNU3-F1
#
_entry.id   AF-A0A2N4SNU3-F1
#
_cell.length_a   1.000
_cell.length_b   1.000
_cell.length_c   1.000
_cell.angle_alpha   90.00
_cell.angle_beta   90.00
_cell.angle_gamma   90.00
#
_symmetry.space_group_name_H-M   'P 1'
#
loop_
_entity.id
_entity.type
_entity.pdbx_description
1 polymer ?
#
loop_
_entity_poly.entity_id
_entity_poly.type
_entity_poly.pdbx_seq_one_letter_code
_entity_poly.pdbx_strand_id
1 'polypeptide(L)'
;MLDDPRVNFAISTLGQGWGIDHLGIQAEDEAELVELKARGQAADRTLLDEGETVCCYARSEKHWVTDPQGIAWEHFQTLDGAVPVYGQPKSTAKAESACC
;
A
#
# COMPACT_ATOMS: atom_id res chain seq x y z
N MET A 1 15.62 5.93 16.62
CA MET A 1 14.91 5.23 15.53
C MET A 1 13.72 6.11 15.18
N LEU A 2 13.31 6.21 13.91
CA LEU A 2 12.08 6.94 13.59
C LEU A 2 10.93 5.98 13.90
N ASP A 3 10.31 6.17 15.06
CA ASP A 3 9.25 5.28 15.55
C ASP A 3 7.85 5.77 15.14
N ASP A 4 7.74 7.05 14.78
CA ASP A 4 6.52 7.72 14.35
C ASP A 4 6.86 8.93 13.43
N PRO A 5 6.49 8.90 12.13
CA PRO A 5 5.91 7.76 11.42
C PRO A 5 6.95 6.70 11.09
N ARG A 6 6.52 5.43 10.97
CA ARG A 6 7.36 4.35 10.44
C ARG A 6 7.55 4.48 8.94
N VAL A 7 8.71 4.08 8.45
CA VAL A 7 9.02 4.09 7.00
C VAL A 7 9.22 2.67 6.49
N ASN A 8 8.45 2.32 5.46
CA ASN A 8 8.57 1.08 4.71
C ASN A 8 9.48 1.30 3.50
N PHE A 9 10.33 0.31 3.20
CA PHE A 9 11.26 0.35 2.07
C PHE A 9 10.87 -0.74 1.08
N ALA A 10 10.50 -0.35 -0.14
CA ALA A 10 10.24 -1.29 -1.21
C ALA A 10 11.47 -1.43 -2.11
N ILE A 11 11.83 -2.68 -2.39
CA ILE A 11 12.92 -3.03 -3.30
C ILE A 11 12.33 -3.97 -4.34
N SER A 12 12.57 -3.66 -5.61
CA SER A 12 12.01 -4.41 -6.74
C SER A 12 13.02 -4.51 -7.88
N THR A 13 12.94 -5.61 -8.64
CA THR A 13 13.68 -5.77 -9.90
C THR A 13 12.90 -5.24 -11.11
N LEU A 14 11.66 -4.81 -10.91
CA LEU A 14 10.77 -4.29 -11.96
C LEU A 14 10.79 -2.76 -12.08
N GLY A 15 11.45 -2.07 -11.13
CA GLY A 15 11.54 -0.61 -11.07
C GLY A 15 12.48 0.01 -12.11
N GLN A 16 12.52 1.34 -12.14
CA GLN A 16 13.28 2.12 -13.14
C GLN A 16 14.80 2.21 -12.85
N GLY A 17 15.32 1.51 -11.83
CA GLY A 17 16.71 1.66 -11.42
C GLY A 17 17.21 0.63 -10.40
N TRP A 18 18.44 0.86 -9.91
CA TRP A 18 19.08 0.05 -8.89
C TRP A 18 18.85 0.71 -7.52
N GLY A 19 18.40 -0.05 -6.52
CA GLY A 19 18.23 0.44 -5.15
C GLY A 19 16.77 0.39 -4.68
N ILE A 20 16.37 1.42 -3.95
CA ILE A 20 15.00 1.58 -3.43
C ILE A 20 14.08 1.92 -4.61
N ASP A 21 12.98 1.19 -4.72
CA ASP A 21 11.94 1.44 -5.71
C ASP A 21 11.02 2.58 -5.24
N HIS A 22 10.48 2.45 -4.04
CA HIS A 22 9.70 3.49 -3.37
C HIS A 22 9.78 3.38 -1.85
N LEU A 23 9.35 4.44 -1.18
CA LEU A 23 9.22 4.53 0.27
C LEU A 23 7.74 4.59 0.64
N GLY A 24 7.37 4.07 1.81
CA GLY A 24 5.98 4.04 2.25
C GLY A 24 5.81 4.54 3.68
N ILE A 25 4.74 5.29 3.95
CA ILE A 25 4.25 5.60 5.29
C ILE A 25 2.82 5.07 5.40
N GLN A 26 2.60 4.20 6.38
CA GLN A 26 1.26 3.72 6.70
C GLN A 26 0.63 4.64 7.74
N ALA A 27 -0.52 5.21 7.41
CA ALA A 27 -1.38 5.92 8.35
C ALA A 27 -2.21 4.92 9.17
N GLU A 28 -2.42 5.24 10.44
CA GLU A 28 -3.28 4.49 11.35
C GLU A 28 -4.76 4.79 11.09
N ASP A 29 -5.07 6.03 10.70
CA ASP A 29 -6.43 6.47 10.41
C ASP A 29 -6.53 7.44 9.21
N GLU A 30 -7.76 7.79 8.84
CA GLU A 30 -8.04 8.69 7.71
C GLU A 30 -7.51 10.11 7.97
N ALA A 31 -7.54 10.58 9.23
CA ALA A 31 -7.11 11.92 9.57
C ALA A 31 -5.59 12.06 9.41
N GLU A 32 -4.82 11.05 9.83
CA GLU A 32 -3.39 10.98 9.60
C GLU A 32 -3.06 10.90 8.10
N LEU A 33 -3.83 10.13 7.31
CA LEU A 33 -3.63 10.06 5.87
C LEU A 33 -3.84 11.42 5.19
N VAL A 34 -4.87 12.16 5.60
CA VAL A 34 -5.12 13.54 5.14
C VAL A 34 -3.99 14.47 5.53
N GLU A 35 -3.44 14.33 6.74
CA GLU A 35 -2.29 15.12 7.18
C GLU A 35 -1.05 14.84 6.32
N LEU A 36 -0.73 13.57 6.06
CA LEU A 36 0.38 13.16 5.19
C LEU A 36 0.22 13.74 3.78
N LYS A 37 -1.01 13.75 3.25
CA LYS A 37 -1.34 14.36 1.96
C LYS A 37 -1.05 15.86 1.94
N ALA A 38 -1.50 16.58 2.97
CA ALA A 38 -1.27 18.01 3.10
C ALA A 38 0.22 18.35 3.20
N ARG A 39 0.99 17.56 3.96
CA ARG A 39 2.45 17.69 4.07
C ARG A 39 3.14 17.46 2.72
N GLY A 40 2.72 16.43 1.98
CA GLY A 40 3.23 16.13 0.65
C GLY A 40 2.96 17.25 -0.36
N GLN A 41 1.75 17.82 -0.35
CA GLN A 41 1.37 18.97 -1.19
C GLN A 41 2.17 20.23 -0.83
N ALA A 42 2.34 20.51 0.47
CA ALA A 42 3.12 21.67 0.94
C ALA A 42 4.61 21.58 0.57
N ALA A 43 5.13 20.37 0.34
CA ALA A 43 6.49 20.16 -0.17
C ALA A 43 6.65 20.46 -1.67
N ASP A 44 5.62 21.04 -2.31
CA ASP A 44 5.55 21.45 -3.72
C ASP A 44 5.84 20.31 -4.69
N ARG A 45 5.21 19.16 -4.43
CA ARG A 45 5.37 17.92 -5.21
C ARG A 45 4.11 17.59 -5.97
N THR A 46 4.32 17.01 -7.15
CA THR A 46 3.23 16.42 -7.94
C THR A 46 2.60 15.31 -7.12
N LEU A 47 1.41 15.58 -6.62
CA LEU A 47 0.57 14.60 -5.97
C LEU A 47 -0.16 13.79 -7.04
N LEU A 48 -0.04 12.47 -6.97
CA LEU A 48 -0.92 11.55 -7.68
C LEU A 48 -1.87 10.91 -6.67
N ASP A 49 -3.12 11.34 -6.70
CA ASP A 49 -4.18 10.79 -5.86
C ASP A 49 -4.71 9.52 -6.53
N GLU A 50 -4.44 8.36 -5.95
CA GLU A 50 -4.90 7.09 -6.52
C GLU A 50 -6.27 6.69 -5.96
N GLY A 51 -6.62 7.16 -4.75
CA GLY A 51 -7.88 6.84 -4.10
C GLY A 51 -7.87 5.44 -3.48
N GLU A 52 -9.07 4.97 -3.11
CA GLU A 52 -9.29 3.58 -2.70
C GLU A 52 -8.86 2.62 -3.83
N THR A 53 -7.91 1.75 -3.51
CA THR A 53 -7.36 0.74 -4.41
C THR A 53 -7.22 -0.61 -3.73
N VAL A 54 -6.97 -1.64 -4.52
CA VAL A 54 -6.53 -2.95 -4.02
C VAL A 54 -5.09 -3.15 -4.46
N CYS A 55 -4.15 -3.03 -3.51
CA CYS A 55 -2.73 -3.24 -3.78
C CYS A 55 -2.22 -4.46 -3.04
N CYS A 56 -1.57 -5.36 -3.78
CA CYS A 56 -1.00 -6.62 -3.31
C CYS A 56 -2.04 -7.59 -2.72
N TYR A 57 -2.59 -7.35 -1.53
CA TYR A 57 -3.52 -8.26 -0.82
C TYR A 57 -4.46 -7.54 0.17
N ALA A 58 -4.58 -6.21 0.10
CA ALA A 58 -5.42 -5.42 0.98
C ALA A 58 -6.16 -4.31 0.21
N ARG A 59 -7.33 -3.92 0.71
CA ARG A 59 -7.99 -2.66 0.31
C ARG A 59 -7.33 -1.54 1.09
N SER A 60 -6.91 -0.50 0.38
CA SER A 60 -6.23 0.65 0.98
C SER A 60 -6.66 1.94 0.30
N GLU A 61 -6.74 3.02 1.07
CA GLU A 61 -6.78 4.40 0.55
C GLU A 61 -5.36 4.91 0.43
N LYS A 62 -4.97 5.52 -0.70
CA LYS A 62 -3.58 5.91 -0.91
C LYS A 62 -3.38 7.07 -1.88
N HIS A 63 -2.26 7.74 -1.70
CA HIS A 63 -1.76 8.74 -2.63
C HIS A 63 -0.23 8.68 -2.71
N TRP A 64 0.28 9.23 -3.80
CA TRP A 64 1.71 9.23 -4.10
C TRP A 64 2.25 10.65 -4.21
N VAL A 65 3.47 10.84 -3.73
CA VAL A 65 4.28 12.02 -4.02
C VAL A 65 5.66 11.60 -4.51
N THR A 66 6.29 12.42 -5.33
CA THR A 66 7.67 12.19 -5.78
C THR A 66 8.58 13.22 -5.14
N ASP A 67 9.68 12.78 -4.55
CA ASP A 67 10.64 13.66 -3.89
C ASP A 67 11.63 14.31 -4.89
N PRO A 68 12.51 15.25 -4.46
CA PRO A 68 13.50 15.88 -5.34
C PRO A 68 14.51 14.92 -5.98
N GLN A 69 14.71 13.73 -5.41
CA GLN A 69 15.61 12.72 -5.94
C GLN A 69 14.89 11.80 -6.95
N GLY A 70 13.58 12.00 -7.15
CA GLY A 70 12.76 11.19 -8.02
C GLY A 70 12.25 9.91 -7.37
N ILE A 71 12.42 9.73 -6.05
CA ILE A 71 11.90 8.56 -5.34
C ILE A 71 10.40 8.75 -5.13
N ALA A 72 9.62 7.72 -5.44
CA ALA A 72 8.20 7.70 -5.16
C ALA A 72 7.96 7.41 -3.67
N TRP A 73 7.00 8.11 -3.09
CA TRP A 73 6.54 7.94 -1.72
C TRP A 73 5.07 7.59 -1.74
N GLU A 74 4.72 6.44 -1.16
CA GLU A 74 3.36 6.00 -0.93
C GLU A 74 2.92 6.42 0.47
N HIS A 75 1.80 7.12 0.58
CA HIS A 75 1.10 7.26 1.85
C HIS A 75 -0.20 6.49 1.74
N PHE A 76 -0.45 5.59 2.69
CA PHE A 76 -1.60 4.71 2.60
C PHE A 76 -2.21 4.37 3.96
N GLN A 77 -3.50 4.12 3.97
CA GLN A 77 -4.22 3.52 5.09
C GLN A 77 -4.78 2.17 4.63
N THR A 78 -4.53 1.11 5.39
CA THR A 78 -5.15 -0.19 5.13
C THR A 78 -6.58 -0.19 5.68
N LEU A 79 -7.56 -0.43 4.81
CA LEU A 79 -8.98 -0.43 5.17
C LEU A 79 -9.47 -1.82 5.58
N ASP A 80 -9.10 -2.87 4.81
CA ASP A 80 -9.49 -4.26 5.08
C ASP A 80 -8.31 -5.23 4.85
N GLY A 81 -8.10 -6.17 5.78
CA GLY A 81 -7.06 -7.19 5.71
C GLY A 81 -7.52 -8.51 5.07
N ALA A 82 -6.77 -8.95 4.05
CA ALA A 82 -6.94 -10.17 3.24
C ALA A 82 -8.06 -10.13 2.19
N VAL A 83 -7.78 -9.56 1.01
CA VAL A 83 -8.46 -9.99 -0.23
C VAL A 83 -7.95 -11.36 -0.67
N PRO A 84 -8.78 -12.20 -1.31
CA PRO A 84 -8.36 -13.52 -1.77
C PRO A 84 -7.11 -13.43 -2.64
N VAL A 85 -6.05 -14.11 -2.23
CA VAL A 85 -4.81 -14.24 -3.01
C VAL A 85 -5.15 -14.91 -4.34
N TYR A 86 -4.82 -14.26 -5.45
CA TYR A 86 -4.92 -14.85 -6.78
C TYR A 86 -4.07 -16.13 -6.82
N GLY A 87 -4.71 -17.28 -7.06
CA GLY A 87 -4.05 -18.59 -7.14
C GLY A 87 -4.29 -19.55 -5.97
N GLN A 88 -5.08 -19.19 -4.95
CA GLN A 88 -5.51 -20.17 -3.94
C GLN A 88 -6.53 -21.14 -4.52
N PRO A 89 -6.35 -22.48 -4.39
CA PRO A 89 -7.38 -23.43 -4.77
C PRO A 89 -8.61 -23.19 -3.89
N LYS A 90 -9.78 -23.04 -4.51
CA LYS A 90 -11.06 -23.01 -3.78
C LYS A 90 -11.08 -24.25 -2.89
N SER A 91 -11.21 -24.05 -1.57
CA SER A 91 -11.42 -25.15 -0.63
C SER A 91 -12.56 -26.01 -1.17
N THR A 92 -12.23 -27.24 -1.55
CA THR A 92 -13.23 -28.21 -1.96
C THR A 92 -14.08 -28.50 -0.73
N ALA A 93 -15.32 -28.01 -0.74
CA ALA A 93 -16.31 -28.37 0.24
C ALA A 93 -16.28 -29.89 0.39
N LYS A 94 -16.01 -30.35 1.62
CA LYS A 94 -15.95 -31.75 2.01
C LYS A 94 -17.21 -32.43 1.48
N ALA A 95 -17.05 -33.33 0.51
CA ALA A 95 -18.14 -34.17 0.05
C ALA A 95 -18.66 -34.93 1.28
N GLU A 96 -19.89 -34.64 1.69
CA GLU A 96 -20.58 -35.46 2.66
C GLU A 96 -20.64 -36.88 2.07
N SER A 97 -20.11 -37.84 2.82
CA SER A 97 -20.16 -39.25 2.47
C SER A 97 -21.63 -39.64 2.36
N ALA A 98 -22.08 -39.95 1.15
CA ALA A 98 -23.32 -40.68 0.97
C ALA A 98 -23.16 -42.05 1.66
N CYS A 99 -23.92 -42.27 2.73
CA CYS A 99 -24.06 -43.58 3.36
C CYS A 99 -24.89 -44.50 2.46
N CYS A 100 -24.48 -45.77 2.44
CA CYS A 100 -25.14 -46.91 1.80
C CYS A 100 -26.59 -47.12 2.28
#